data_AF-A0A483A6U6-F1
#
_entry.id   AF-A0A483A6U6-F1
#
_cell.length_a   1.000
_cell.length_b   1.000
_cell.length_c   1.000
_cell.angle_alpha   90.00
_cell.angle_beta   90.00
_cell.angle_gamma   90.00
#
_symmetry.space_group_name_H-M   'P 1'
#
loop_
_entity.id
_entity.type
_entity.pdbx_description
1 polymer ?
#
loop_
_entity_poly.entity_id
_entity_poly.type
_entity_poly.pdbx_seq_one_letter_code
_entity_poly.pdbx_strand_id
1 'polypeptide(L)'
;MQDTCHVEMGDLFSLSFDVSPKGLPPTKEAIVTVKSSSAQVNKIEVVFLAVDLDYSPPKIRLNKVSDKKFNGRIFLSLCTLKKTKWIANLMVYTDTDIWKIIFPFVHSGDRYNAINPSLSINK
;
A
#
# COMPACT_ATOMS: atom_id res chain seq x y z
N MET A 1 32.82 -6.24 0.61
CA MET A 1 32.83 -5.26 1.72
C MET A 1 31.42 -4.72 1.81
N GLN A 2 30.84 -4.71 3.01
CA GLN A 2 29.52 -4.12 3.26
C GLN A 2 29.73 -2.62 3.48
N ASP A 3 29.17 -1.80 2.61
CA ASP A 3 29.32 -0.35 2.70
C ASP A 3 28.42 0.16 3.84
N THR A 4 29.01 0.27 5.03
CA THR A 4 28.44 1.06 6.13
C THR A 4 28.37 2.50 5.66
N CYS A 5 27.21 3.14 5.79
CA CYS A 5 27.08 4.55 5.44
C CYS A 5 27.71 5.38 6.55
N HIS A 6 28.71 6.18 6.20
CA HIS A 6 29.39 7.07 7.12
C HIS A 6 29.05 8.52 6.79
N VAL A 7 28.71 9.30 7.82
CA VAL A 7 28.52 10.75 7.72
C VAL A 7 29.38 11.43 8.77
N GLU A 8 30.18 12.39 8.33
CA GLU A 8 30.99 13.25 9.19
C GLU A 8 30.30 14.61 9.37
N MET A 9 30.20 15.07 10.61
CA MET A 9 29.63 16.38 10.96
C MET A 9 30.76 17.35 11.32
N GLY A 10 31.70 17.54 10.38
CA GLY A 10 32.94 18.30 10.64
C GLY A 10 33.76 17.69 11.78
N ASP A 11 34.30 18.54 12.66
CA ASP A 11 35.15 18.10 13.79
C ASP A 11 34.36 17.66 15.03
N LEU A 12 33.02 17.65 14.99
CA LEU A 12 32.19 17.40 16.18
C LEU A 12 32.04 15.91 16.48
N PHE A 13 31.62 15.12 15.49
CA PHE A 13 31.45 13.67 15.59
C PHE A 13 31.18 13.05 14.21
N SER A 14 31.26 11.71 14.16
CA SER A 14 30.84 10.90 13.02
C SER A 14 29.73 9.92 13.40
N LEU A 15 28.87 9.60 12.44
CA LEU A 15 27.84 8.57 12.57
C LEU A 15 28.07 7.48 11.53
N SER A 16 27.90 6.23 11.96
CA SER A 16 27.93 5.06 11.08
C SER A 16 26.56 4.40 11.11
N PHE A 17 26.00 4.15 9.94
CA PHE A 17 24.71 3.48 9.78
C PHE A 17 24.89 2.14 9.09
N ASP A 18 24.34 1.10 9.71
CA ASP A 18 24.31 -0.25 9.17
C ASP A 18 22.98 -0.94 9.47
N VAL A 19 22.44 -1.71 8.51
CA VAL A 19 21.19 -2.47 8.67
C VAL A 19 21.36 -3.92 8.22
N SER A 20 20.79 -4.87 8.97
CA SER A 20 20.87 -6.32 8.68
C SER A 20 19.50 -7.01 8.87
N PRO A 21 19.16 -8.04 8.04
CA PRO A 21 19.97 -8.64 6.98
C PRO A 21 20.19 -7.67 5.80
N LYS A 22 21.30 -7.88 5.06
CA LYS A 22 21.56 -7.11 3.85
C LYS A 22 20.55 -7.50 2.77
N GLY A 23 19.90 -6.50 2.19
CA GLY A 23 18.84 -6.67 1.21
C GLY A 23 17.47 -6.40 1.82
N LEU A 24 16.81 -5.36 1.34
CA LEU A 24 15.41 -5.10 1.65
C LEU A 24 14.53 -6.14 0.94
N PRO A 25 13.35 -6.48 1.49
CA PRO A 25 12.39 -7.32 0.79
C PRO A 25 12.13 -6.74 -0.62
N PRO A 26 12.04 -7.58 -1.67
CA PRO A 26 11.76 -7.07 -3.01
C PRO A 26 10.40 -6.37 -3.01
N THR A 27 10.38 -5.10 -3.40
CA THR A 27 9.15 -4.34 -3.61
C THR A 27 8.77 -4.33 -5.09
N LYS A 28 7.48 -4.39 -5.40
CA LYS A 28 6.97 -4.26 -6.77
C LYS A 28 5.90 -3.18 -6.86
N GLU A 29 5.89 -2.44 -7.96
CA GLU A 29 4.85 -1.46 -8.26
C GLU A 29 3.52 -2.19 -8.50
N ALA A 30 2.50 -1.84 -7.72
CA ALA A 30 1.13 -2.26 -7.91
C ALA A 30 0.31 -1.10 -8.48
N ILE A 31 -0.43 -1.38 -9.55
CA ILE A 31 -1.36 -0.43 -10.15
C ILE A 31 -2.74 -0.69 -9.56
N VAL A 32 -3.26 0.28 -8.81
CA VAL A 32 -4.60 0.23 -8.24
C VAL A 32 -5.57 0.88 -9.22
N THR A 33 -6.61 0.16 -9.60
CA THR A 33 -7.71 0.69 -10.42
C THR A 33 -9.03 0.42 -9.72
N VAL A 34 -9.82 1.47 -9.52
CA VAL A 34 -11.17 1.35 -8.95
C VAL A 34 -12.17 1.85 -9.98
N LYS A 35 -13.21 1.04 -10.23
CA LYS A 35 -14.35 1.41 -11.07
C LYS A 35 -15.58 1.57 -10.19
N SER A 36 -16.27 2.70 -10.34
CA SER A 36 -17.54 2.98 -9.65
C SER A 36 -18.71 2.86 -10.63
N SER A 37 -19.86 2.38 -10.17
CA SER A 37 -21.11 2.44 -10.95
C SER A 37 -21.74 3.84 -10.92
N SER A 38 -21.49 4.62 -9.85
CA SER A 38 -21.99 5.97 -9.62
C SER A 38 -20.93 7.05 -9.87
N ALA A 39 -21.36 8.21 -10.38
CA ALA A 39 -20.51 9.38 -10.59
C ALA A 39 -20.27 10.20 -9.32
N GLN A 40 -20.99 9.93 -8.22
CA GLN A 40 -20.97 10.70 -6.98
C GLN A 40 -19.73 10.44 -6.09
N VAL A 41 -18.69 9.81 -6.62
CA VAL A 41 -17.45 9.57 -5.88
C VAL A 41 -16.49 10.73 -6.13
N ASN A 42 -16.13 11.42 -5.06
CA ASN A 42 -15.27 12.60 -5.11
C ASN A 42 -13.80 12.24 -4.94
N LYS A 43 -13.52 11.30 -4.05
CA LYS A 43 -12.16 10.92 -3.67
C LYS A 43 -12.12 9.47 -3.23
N ILE A 44 -11.04 8.78 -3.57
CA ILE A 44 -10.72 7.45 -3.05
C ILE A 44 -9.31 7.48 -2.48
N GLU A 45 -9.17 7.06 -1.23
CA GLU A 45 -7.89 6.80 -0.59
C GLU A 45 -7.74 5.30 -0.30
N VAL A 46 -6.53 4.79 -0.38
CA VAL A 46 -6.23 3.37 -0.17
C VAL A 46 -5.10 3.21 0.82
N VAL A 47 -5.31 2.37 1.81
CA VAL A 47 -4.29 1.89 2.74
C VAL A 47 -4.16 0.39 2.58
N PHE A 48 -2.94 -0.09 2.40
CA PHE A 48 -2.65 -1.52 2.37
C PHE A 48 -2.08 -1.96 3.72
N LEU A 49 -2.39 -3.19 4.11
CA LEU A 49 -1.81 -3.85 5.26
C LEU A 49 -1.41 -5.27 4.86
N ALA A 50 -0.13 -5.60 4.98
CA ALA A 50 0.37 -6.96 4.85
C ALA A 50 0.20 -7.66 6.19
N VAL A 51 -0.82 -8.50 6.30
CA VAL A 51 -1.26 -9.11 7.58
C VAL A 51 -0.14 -9.94 8.21
N ASP A 52 0.59 -10.72 7.40
CA ASP A 52 1.62 -11.63 7.90
C ASP A 52 2.99 -10.94 8.11
N LEU A 53 3.15 -9.70 7.64
CA LEU A 53 4.44 -8.98 7.69
C LEU A 53 4.43 -7.80 8.68
N ASP A 54 3.28 -7.53 9.33
CA ASP A 54 3.05 -6.32 10.12
C ASP A 54 3.56 -5.04 9.41
N TYR A 55 3.30 -4.97 8.11
CA TYR A 55 3.81 -3.92 7.23
C TYR A 55 2.65 -3.17 6.58
N SER A 56 2.69 -1.84 6.67
CA SER A 56 1.75 -0.97 5.98
C SER A 56 2.51 0.07 5.16
N PRO A 57 2.44 0.02 3.81
CA PRO A 57 2.99 1.07 2.98
C PRO A 57 2.19 2.37 3.17
N PRO A 58 2.75 3.53 2.74
CA PRO A 58 2.06 4.82 2.86
C PRO A 58 0.67 4.82 2.22
N LYS A 59 -0.27 5.54 2.84
CA LYS A 59 -1.59 5.81 2.27
C LYS A 59 -1.44 6.51 0.93
N ILE A 60 -2.18 6.04 -0.07
CA ILE A 60 -2.24 6.70 -1.39
C ILE A 60 -3.62 7.31 -1.63
N ARG A 61 -3.65 8.43 -2.35
CA ARG A 61 -4.87 8.99 -2.94
C ARG A 61 -4.92 8.57 -4.41
N LEU A 62 -6.04 8.03 -4.85
CA LEU A 62 -6.23 7.70 -6.26
C LEU A 62 -6.58 8.97 -7.05
N ASN A 63 -6.01 9.10 -8.24
CA ASN A 63 -6.35 10.13 -9.20
C ASN A 63 -7.64 9.75 -9.92
N LYS A 64 -8.54 10.71 -10.10
CA LYS A 64 -9.77 10.54 -10.87
C LYS A 64 -9.42 10.58 -12.36
N VAL A 65 -9.59 9.46 -13.06
CA VAL A 65 -9.36 9.33 -14.51
C VAL A 65 -10.62 9.67 -15.29
N SER A 66 -11.78 9.34 -14.74
CA SER A 66 -13.11 9.76 -15.21
C SER A 66 -14.09 9.72 -14.05
N ASP A 67 -15.35 10.13 -14.26
CA ASP A 67 -16.41 10.09 -13.24
C ASP A 67 -16.61 8.73 -12.58
N LYS A 68 -16.20 7.66 -13.26
CA LYS A 68 -16.40 6.28 -12.81
C LYS A 68 -15.09 5.50 -12.67
N LYS A 69 -13.93 6.15 -12.81
CA LYS A 69 -12.64 5.45 -12.81
C LYS A 69 -11.58 6.23 -12.06
N PHE A 70 -10.91 5.54 -11.15
CA PHE A 70 -9.80 6.07 -10.35
C PHE A 70 -8.58 5.17 -10.50
N ASN A 71 -7.37 5.76 -10.49
CA ASN A 71 -6.13 5.01 -10.56
C ASN A 71 -5.07 5.52 -9.59
N GLY A 72 -4.13 4.66 -9.23
CA GLY A 72 -2.99 5.02 -8.38
C GLY A 72 -1.91 3.96 -8.46
N ARG A 73 -0.74 4.28 -7.92
CA ARG A 73 0.41 3.38 -7.88
C ARG A 73 0.97 3.34 -6.48
N ILE A 74 1.46 2.17 -6.07
CA ILE A 74 2.11 1.97 -4.77
C ILE A 74 3.13 0.84 -4.87
N PHE A 75 4.20 0.91 -4.08
CA PHE A 75 5.13 -0.20 -3.94
C PHE A 75 4.69 -1.12 -2.79
N LEU A 76 4.44 -2.39 -3.10
CA LEU A 76 4.12 -3.42 -2.12
C LEU A 76 5.34 -4.33 -1.92
N SER A 77 5.72 -4.55 -0.67
CA SER A 77 6.77 -5.51 -0.30
C SER A 77 6.29 -6.93 -0.54
N LEU A 78 7.04 -7.72 -1.28
CA LEU A 78 6.70 -9.11 -1.56
C LEU A 78 7.40 -10.02 -0.56
N CYS A 79 6.65 -10.94 0.04
CA CYS A 79 7.26 -12.00 0.83
C CYS A 79 7.87 -13.04 -0.13
N THR A 80 9.13 -13.41 0.10
CA THR A 80 9.82 -14.47 -0.66
C THR A 80 9.20 -15.85 -0.41
N LEU A 81 8.48 -16.03 0.70
CA LEU A 81 7.79 -17.26 1.08
C LEU A 81 6.38 -17.34 0.46
N LYS A 82 6.34 -17.40 -0.88
CA LYS A 82 5.23 -17.80 -1.78
C LYS A 82 3.87 -17.06 -1.71
N LYS A 83 3.33 -16.70 -0.54
CA LYS A 83 2.01 -16.05 -0.40
C LYS A 83 2.03 -15.01 0.71
N THR A 84 1.42 -13.86 0.47
CA THR A 84 1.23 -12.81 1.48
C THR A 84 -0.25 -12.46 1.54
N LYS A 85 -0.84 -12.47 2.73
CA LYS A 85 -2.18 -11.95 2.93
C LYS A 85 -2.11 -10.43 3.05
N TRP A 86 -3.00 -9.78 2.32
CA TRP A 86 -3.13 -8.34 2.26
C TRP A 86 -4.57 -7.93 2.57
N ILE A 87 -4.69 -6.73 3.10
CA ILE A 87 -5.96 -6.03 3.22
C ILE A 87 -5.79 -4.68 2.53
N ALA A 88 -6.64 -4.38 1.55
CA ALA A 88 -6.80 -3.03 1.03
C ALA A 88 -8.02 -2.37 1.69
N ASN A 89 -7.76 -1.35 2.50
CA ASN A 89 -8.78 -0.49 3.08
C ASN A 89 -8.99 0.71 2.17
N LEU A 90 -10.15 0.77 1.51
CA LEU A 90 -10.54 1.88 0.67
C LEU A 90 -11.42 2.83 1.48
N MET A 91 -11.03 4.09 1.56
CA MET A 91 -11.91 5.17 2.02
C MET A 91 -12.48 5.86 0.79
N VAL A 92 -13.79 5.74 0.58
CA VAL A 92 -14.52 6.31 -0.54
C VAL A 92 -15.34 7.48 -0.04
N TYR A 93 -15.07 8.67 -0.57
CA TYR A 93 -15.71 9.91 -0.16
C TYR A 93 -16.74 10.31 -1.22
N THR A 94 -17.97 10.54 -0.79
CA THR A 94 -19.04 11.16 -1.58
C THR A 94 -19.26 12.60 -1.08
N ASP A 95 -20.33 13.25 -1.54
CA ASP A 95 -20.72 14.57 -1.03
C ASP A 95 -21.24 14.50 0.42
N THR A 96 -21.79 13.36 0.82
CA THR A 96 -22.53 13.19 2.07
C THR A 96 -21.86 12.27 3.06
N ASP A 97 -21.06 11.30 2.60
CA ASP A 97 -20.61 10.18 3.41
C ASP A 97 -19.16 9.78 3.11
N ILE A 98 -18.57 9.05 4.06
CA ILE A 98 -17.28 8.37 3.90
C ILE A 98 -17.49 6.87 4.14
N TRP A 99 -17.26 6.08 3.10
CA TRP A 99 -17.43 4.63 3.14
C TRP A 99 -16.07 3.95 3.31
N LYS A 100 -15.97 3.03 4.27
CA LYS A 100 -14.78 2.19 4.45
C LYS A 100 -15.04 0.79 3.90
N ILE A 101 -14.40 0.47 2.78
CA ILE A 101 -14.53 -0.81 2.10
C ILE A 101 -13.25 -1.61 2.32
N ILE A 102 -13.38 -2.86 2.76
CA ILE A 102 -12.25 -3.72 3.11
C ILE A 102 -12.18 -4.87 2.11
N PHE A 103 -11.09 -4.92 1.35
CA PHE A 103 -10.80 -5.98 0.38
C PHE A 103 -9.62 -6.82 0.87
N PRO A 104 -9.87 -7.97 1.54
CA PRO A 104 -8.83 -8.94 1.80
C PRO A 104 -8.44 -9.65 0.49
N PHE A 105 -7.15 -9.89 0.28
CA PHE A 105 -6.65 -10.65 -0.85
C PHE A 105 -5.34 -11.37 -0.51
N VAL A 106 -5.02 -12.42 -1.26
CA VAL A 106 -3.74 -13.12 -1.16
C VAL A 106 -2.93 -12.82 -2.40
N HIS A 107 -1.72 -12.32 -2.23
CA HIS A 107 -0.77 -12.10 -3.31
C HIS A 107 0.25 -13.25 -3.35
N SER A 108 0.52 -13.80 -4.54
CA SER A 108 1.48 -14.89 -4.75
C SER A 108 2.19 -14.73 -6.09
N GLY A 109 3.50 -14.48 -6.08
CA GLY A 109 4.23 -14.14 -7.31
C GLY A 109 3.65 -12.89 -7.95
N ASP A 110 3.15 -12.99 -9.18
CA ASP A 110 2.49 -11.90 -9.93
C ASP A 110 0.96 -11.99 -9.97
N ARG A 111 0.37 -12.84 -9.11
CA ARG A 111 -1.07 -13.10 -9.09
C ARG A 111 -1.67 -12.70 -7.74
N TYR A 112 -2.95 -12.31 -7.75
CA TYR A 112 -3.73 -12.14 -6.53
C TYR A 112 -5.05 -12.90 -6.59
N ASN A 113 -5.53 -13.34 -5.44
CA ASN A 113 -6.85 -13.92 -5.25
C ASN A 113 -7.60 -13.07 -4.23
N ALA A 114 -8.68 -12.42 -4.64
CA ALA A 114 -9.56 -11.70 -3.72
C ALA A 114 -10.28 -12.71 -2.81
N ILE A 115 -10.40 -12.34 -1.54
CA ILE A 115 -11.23 -13.04 -0.55
C ILE A 115 -12.46 -12.15 -0.31
N ASN A 116 -13.62 -12.77 -0.02
CA ASN A 116 -14.92 -12.10 0.15
C ASN A 116 -14.78 -10.70 0.80
N PRO A 117 -15.06 -9.62 0.06
CA PRO A 117 -14.91 -8.26 0.58
C PRO A 117 -15.97 -8.00 1.66
N SER A 118 -15.62 -7.14 2.61
CA SER A 118 -16.55 -6.71 3.67
C SER A 118 -16.73 -5.20 3.60
N LEU A 119 -17.95 -4.75 3.91
CA LEU A 119 -18.33 -3.34 3.91
C LEU A 119 -18.55 -2.89 5.35
N SER A 120 -17.95 -1.76 5.72
CA SER A 120 -18.22 -1.08 6.98
C SER A 120 -18.57 0.39 6.70
N ILE A 121 -19.65 0.87 7.31
CA ILE A 121 -20.10 2.25 7.16
C ILE A 121 -19.74 2.98 8.44
N ASN A 122 -18.88 3.99 8.35
CA ASN A 122 -18.71 4.94 9.43
C ASN A 122 -19.56 6.16 9.09
N LYS A 123 -20.65 6.35 9.84
CA LYS A 123 -21.41 7.61 9.84
C LYS A 123 -20.74 8.60 10.78
#